data_AF-A0A914KGU9-F1
#
_entry.id   AF-A0A914KGU9-F1
#
_cell.length_a   1.000
_cell.length_b   1.000
_cell.length_c   1.000
_cell.angle_alpha   90.00
_cell.angle_beta   90.00
_cell.angle_gamma   90.00
#
_symmetry.space_group_name_H-M   'P 1'
#
loop_
_entity.id
_entity.type
_entity.pdbx_description
1 polymer ?
#
loop_
_entity_poly.entity_id
_entity_poly.type
_entity_poly.pdbx_seq_one_letter_code
_entity_poly.pdbx_strand_id
1 'polypeptide(L)'
;MPFSEMIEEKQLERTEKLENKTKQNLINNQNNSKAFINIVREGLARQSDLGYTFVASITLIKDEGKIILVDTGLATDINGRTDLIEKLANLGIAPPAIDIVVTTHGHADHSGNTNIFSDAIHYQGSIVHHRMKFNFSSLFENRTFSLTKNIKLIKTPGHTQEDISVVVKVIK
;
A
#
# COMPACT_ATOMS: atom_id res chain seq x y z
N MET A 1 -32.60 -6.51 -47.41
CA MET A 1 -32.82 -7.05 -46.05
C MET A 1 -34.26 -6.81 -45.64
N PRO A 2 -34.93 -7.79 -45.02
CA PRO A 2 -36.25 -7.62 -44.43
C PRO A 2 -36.19 -6.62 -43.26
N PHE A 3 -37.29 -5.91 -43.02
CA PHE A 3 -37.40 -4.89 -41.98
C PHE A 3 -37.08 -5.42 -40.56
N SER A 4 -37.30 -6.71 -40.31
CA SER A 4 -36.99 -7.37 -39.04
C SER A 4 -35.49 -7.49 -38.76
N GLU A 5 -34.67 -7.83 -39.76
CA GLU A 5 -33.21 -7.94 -39.63
C GLU A 5 -32.57 -6.58 -39.30
N MET A 6 -33.08 -5.49 -39.91
CA MET A 6 -32.63 -4.12 -39.61
C MET A 6 -32.95 -3.66 -38.18
N ILE A 7 -33.98 -4.23 -37.54
CA ILE A 7 -34.32 -3.91 -36.14
C ILE A 7 -33.39 -4.66 -35.20
N GLU A 8 -33.11 -5.94 -35.47
CA GLU A 8 -32.19 -6.75 -34.66
C GLU A 8 -30.76 -6.19 -34.69
N GLU A 9 -30.22 -5.82 -35.85
CA GLU A 9 -28.89 -5.19 -35.94
C GLU A 9 -28.80 -3.90 -35.13
N LYS A 10 -29.82 -3.04 -35.22
CA LYS A 10 -29.89 -1.79 -34.44
C LYS A 10 -30.01 -2.04 -32.94
N GLN A 11 -30.65 -3.12 -32.53
CA GLN A 11 -30.70 -3.50 -31.12
C GLN A 11 -29.35 -4.00 -30.65
N LEU A 12 -28.69 -4.88 -31.42
CA LEU A 12 -27.36 -5.43 -31.13
C LEU A 12 -26.32 -4.31 -30.94
N GLU A 13 -26.25 -3.38 -31.90
CA GLU A 13 -25.35 -2.22 -31.86
C GLU A 13 -25.60 -1.35 -30.61
N ARG A 14 -26.86 -1.18 -30.21
CA ARG A 14 -27.22 -0.41 -28.99
C ARG A 14 -26.73 -1.10 -27.73
N THR A 15 -26.90 -2.43 -27.63
CA THR A 15 -26.39 -3.24 -26.50
C THR A 15 -24.88 -3.18 -26.40
N GLU A 16 -24.16 -3.38 -27.51
CA GLU A 16 -22.69 -3.30 -27.52
C GLU A 16 -22.18 -1.91 -27.11
N LYS A 17 -22.84 -0.83 -27.57
CA LYS A 17 -22.52 0.54 -27.14
C LYS A 17 -22.75 0.75 -25.65
N LEU A 18 -23.81 0.17 -25.10
CA LEU A 18 -24.13 0.26 -23.67
C LEU A 18 -23.09 -0.50 -22.83
N GLU A 19 -22.72 -1.72 -23.25
CA GLU A 19 -21.72 -2.53 -22.56
C GLU A 19 -20.34 -1.89 -22.59
N ASN A 20 -19.92 -1.36 -23.75
CA ASN A 20 -18.65 -0.64 -23.88
C ASN A 20 -18.63 0.63 -23.03
N LYS A 21 -19.73 1.39 -22.97
CA LYS A 21 -19.84 2.57 -22.10
C LYS A 21 -19.78 2.20 -20.61
N THR A 22 -20.37 1.07 -20.23
CA THR A 22 -20.35 0.55 -18.85
C THR A 22 -18.94 0.11 -18.46
N LYS A 23 -18.24 -0.64 -19.32
CA LYS A 23 -16.84 -1.03 -19.13
C LYS A 23 -15.92 0.19 -19.04
N GLN A 24 -16.10 1.18 -19.94
CA GLN A 24 -15.32 2.41 -19.90
C GLN A 24 -15.55 3.20 -18.61
N ASN A 25 -16.79 3.27 -18.11
CA ASN A 25 -17.12 3.93 -16.84
C ASN A 25 -16.54 3.20 -15.62
N LEU A 26 -16.53 1.86 -15.61
CA LEU A 26 -15.89 1.06 -14.57
C LEU A 26 -14.37 1.29 -14.54
N ILE A 27 -13.73 1.29 -15.72
CA ILE A 27 -12.30 1.59 -15.88
C ILE A 27 -12.00 3.03 -15.43
N ASN A 28 -12.83 3.99 -15.82
CA ASN A 28 -12.66 5.39 -15.42
C ASN A 28 -12.87 5.61 -13.92
N ASN A 29 -13.81 4.90 -13.29
CA ASN A 29 -14.01 4.95 -11.83
C ASN A 29 -12.86 4.30 -11.05
N GLN A 30 -12.25 3.22 -11.56
CA GLN A 30 -11.01 2.67 -11.00
C GLN A 30 -9.83 3.64 -11.18
N ASN A 31 -9.77 4.32 -12.33
CA ASN A 31 -8.72 5.30 -12.61
C ASN A 31 -8.86 6.62 -11.83
N ASN A 32 -10.00 6.88 -11.18
CA ASN A 32 -10.22 8.10 -10.40
C ASN A 32 -10.43 7.84 -8.89
N SER A 33 -10.21 6.61 -8.42
CA SER A 33 -10.35 6.30 -6.99
C SER A 33 -9.27 7.01 -6.18
N LYS A 34 -9.68 7.76 -5.18
CA LYS A 34 -8.80 8.45 -4.23
C LYS A 34 -8.10 7.44 -3.32
N ALA A 35 -6.82 7.66 -3.05
CA ALA A 35 -6.10 6.87 -2.06
C ALA A 35 -6.76 7.00 -0.68
N PHE A 36 -7.07 5.86 -0.06
CA PHE A 36 -7.54 5.77 1.33
C PHE A 36 -6.32 5.63 2.25
N ILE A 37 -6.31 6.37 3.36
CA ILE A 37 -5.21 6.37 4.33
C ILE A 37 -5.82 6.17 5.73
N ASN A 38 -5.27 5.24 6.51
CA ASN A 38 -5.63 5.01 7.89
C ASN A 38 -4.38 4.82 8.74
N ILE A 39 -4.25 5.61 9.82
CA ILE A 39 -3.20 5.41 10.81
C ILE A 39 -3.68 4.28 11.74
N VAL A 40 -3.11 3.09 11.56
CA VAL A 40 -3.44 1.90 12.35
C VAL A 40 -2.86 2.04 13.76
N ARG A 41 -1.65 2.58 13.86
CA ARG A 41 -0.98 2.85 15.13
C ARG A 41 -0.34 4.22 15.10
N GLU A 42 -0.63 5.05 16.10
CA GLU A 42 0.06 6.32 16.31
C GLU A 42 1.43 6.09 16.94
N GLY A 43 2.41 6.88 16.52
CA GLY A 43 3.77 6.83 17.02
C GLY A 43 3.95 7.53 18.36
N LEU A 44 4.99 7.15 19.08
CA LEU A 44 5.38 7.73 20.37
C LEU A 44 6.90 7.75 20.49
N ALA A 45 7.45 8.87 20.93
CA ALA A 45 8.83 8.97 21.41
C ALA A 45 8.80 9.57 22.82
N ARG A 46 9.22 8.80 23.82
CA ARG A 46 9.24 9.24 25.23
C ARG A 46 10.58 8.93 25.87
N GLN A 47 11.18 9.93 26.49
CA GLN A 47 12.35 9.77 27.33
C GLN A 47 11.94 9.68 28.81
N SER A 48 12.66 8.86 29.57
CA SER A 48 12.55 8.72 31.02
C SER A 48 13.92 8.45 31.62
N ASP A 49 14.01 8.40 32.95
CA ASP A 49 15.25 8.04 33.66
C ASP A 49 15.73 6.61 33.34
N LEU A 50 14.83 5.75 32.86
CA LEU A 50 15.12 4.37 32.46
C LEU A 50 15.48 4.23 30.97
N GLY A 51 15.55 5.34 30.22
CA GLY A 51 15.87 5.36 28.79
C GLY A 51 14.71 5.80 27.91
N TYR A 52 14.72 5.34 26.66
CA TYR A 52 13.78 5.76 25.62
C TYR A 52 12.74 4.69 25.31
N THR A 53 11.50 5.13 25.12
CA THR A 53 10.42 4.32 24.56
C THR A 53 10.08 4.88 23.18
N PHE A 54 10.25 4.03 22.16
CA PHE A 54 9.86 4.35 20.79
C PHE A 54 8.75 3.41 20.32
N VAL A 55 7.76 3.99 19.66
CA VAL A 55 6.69 3.31 18.95
C VAL A 55 6.61 3.95 17.58
N ALA A 56 6.88 3.18 16.53
CA ALA A 56 6.66 3.64 15.18
C ALA A 56 5.17 3.76 14.89
N SER A 57 4.79 4.79 14.13
CA SER A 57 3.47 4.81 13.51
C SER A 57 3.37 3.69 12.48
N ILE A 58 2.18 3.10 12.35
CA ILE A 58 1.87 2.11 11.31
C ILE A 58 0.72 2.67 10.48
N THR A 59 0.92 2.78 9.17
CA THR A 59 -0.06 3.38 8.26
C THR A 59 -0.51 2.38 7.21
N LEU A 60 -1.82 2.22 7.07
CA LEU A 60 -2.44 1.47 6.00
C LEU A 60 -2.87 2.42 4.88
N ILE A 61 -2.51 2.09 3.65
CA ILE A 61 -2.89 2.83 2.45
C ILE A 61 -3.57 1.88 1.48
N LYS A 62 -4.71 2.29 0.90
CA LYS A 62 -5.34 1.56 -0.21
C LYS A 62 -5.41 2.47 -1.44
N ASP A 63 -4.89 2.01 -2.56
CA ASP A 63 -4.90 2.77 -3.83
C ASP A 63 -4.76 1.82 -5.02
N GLU A 64 -5.49 2.07 -6.10
CA GLU A 64 -5.45 1.26 -7.34
C GLU A 64 -5.57 -0.26 -7.13
N GLY A 65 -6.39 -0.67 -6.15
CA GLY A 65 -6.58 -2.09 -5.80
C GLY A 65 -5.42 -2.71 -5.02
N LYS A 66 -4.43 -1.92 -4.57
CA LYS A 66 -3.33 -2.36 -3.71
C LYS A 66 -3.58 -1.98 -2.26
N ILE A 67 -3.29 -2.91 -1.35
CA ILE A 67 -3.25 -2.69 0.10
C ILE A 67 -1.80 -2.62 0.54
N ILE A 68 -1.36 -1.44 0.96
CA ILE A 68 0.01 -1.13 1.32
C ILE A 68 0.08 -0.84 2.82
N LEU A 69 0.99 -1.50 3.52
CA LEU A 69 1.29 -1.25 4.92
C LEU A 69 2.66 -0.56 5.03
N VAL A 70 2.71 0.57 5.72
CA VAL A 70 3.94 1.31 5.99
C VAL A 70 4.33 1.09 7.44
N ASP A 71 5.51 0.49 7.62
CA ASP A 71 6.06 -0.04 8.87
C ASP A 71 5.19 -1.09 9.54
N THR A 72 5.77 -1.81 10.51
CA THR A 72 5.15 -3.01 11.12
C THR A 72 5.31 -3.07 12.63
N GLY A 73 5.91 -2.07 13.28
CA GLY A 73 6.08 -2.05 14.72
C GLY A 73 7.24 -2.92 15.21
N LEU A 74 7.33 -3.07 16.54
CA LEU A 74 8.36 -3.85 17.23
C LEU A 74 7.86 -5.28 17.56
N ALA A 75 8.66 -6.31 17.26
CA ALA A 75 8.30 -7.71 17.54
C ALA A 75 8.22 -8.06 19.03
N THR A 76 9.06 -7.42 19.85
CA THR A 76 9.10 -7.64 21.29
C THR A 76 7.98 -6.92 22.04
N ASP A 77 7.26 -6.02 21.37
CA ASP A 77 6.03 -5.42 21.86
C ASP A 77 4.82 -6.28 21.48
N ILE A 78 4.56 -7.32 22.30
CA ILE A 78 3.48 -8.29 22.07
C ILE A 78 2.11 -7.62 22.01
N ASN A 79 1.89 -6.61 22.86
CA ASN A 79 0.63 -5.87 22.90
C ASN A 79 0.43 -5.05 21.63
N GLY A 80 1.47 -4.33 21.19
CA GLY A 80 1.43 -3.59 19.94
C GLY A 80 1.27 -4.48 18.71
N ARG A 81 1.88 -5.68 18.71
CA ARG A 81 1.66 -6.69 17.66
C ARG A 81 0.20 -7.16 17.64
N THR A 82 -0.38 -7.44 18.81
CA THR A 82 -1.78 -7.89 18.91
C THR A 82 -2.74 -6.80 18.44
N ASP A 83 -2.54 -5.57 18.89
CA ASP A 83 -3.31 -4.38 18.47
C ASP A 83 -3.25 -4.15 16.96
N LEU A 84 -2.07 -4.29 16.33
CA LEU A 84 -1.92 -4.21 14.88
C LEU A 84 -2.83 -5.21 14.15
N ILE A 85 -2.83 -6.47 14.57
CA ILE A 85 -3.63 -7.53 13.93
C ILE A 85 -5.12 -7.32 14.14
N GLU A 86 -5.54 -6.95 15.35
CA GLU A 86 -6.94 -6.66 15.66
C GLU A 86 -7.47 -5.47 14.85
N LYS A 87 -6.70 -4.39 14.74
CA LYS A 87 -7.11 -3.22 13.95
C LYS A 87 -7.18 -3.51 12.46
N LEU A 88 -6.26 -4.30 11.90
CA LEU A 88 -6.36 -4.78 10.52
C LEU A 88 -7.60 -5.64 10.32
N ALA A 89 -7.90 -6.56 11.25
CA ALA A 89 -9.09 -7.39 11.21
C ALA A 89 -10.39 -6.57 11.27
N ASN A 90 -10.45 -5.51 12.10
CA ASN A 90 -11.57 -4.58 12.16
C ASN A 90 -11.79 -3.80 10.85
N LEU A 91 -10.73 -3.64 10.04
CA LEU A 91 -10.81 -3.09 8.69
C LEU A 91 -11.13 -4.15 7.62
N GLY A 92 -11.37 -5.40 8.02
CA GLY A 92 -11.63 -6.54 7.15
C GLY A 92 -10.39 -7.04 6.40
N ILE A 93 -9.19 -6.81 6.92
CA ILE A 93 -7.92 -7.12 6.26
C ILE A 93 -7.17 -8.17 7.06
N ALA A 94 -7.01 -9.36 6.48
CA ALA A 94 -6.12 -10.38 7.01
C ALA A 94 -4.68 -10.12 6.53
N PRO A 95 -3.63 -10.55 7.26
CA PRO A 95 -2.23 -10.33 6.84
C PRO A 95 -1.90 -10.78 5.41
N PRO A 96 -2.39 -11.94 4.90
CA PRO A 96 -2.14 -12.35 3.51
C PRO A 96 -2.78 -11.43 2.45
N ALA A 97 -3.71 -10.55 2.82
CA ALA A 97 -4.31 -9.59 1.91
C ALA A 97 -3.47 -8.32 1.71
N ILE A 98 -2.40 -8.12 2.49
CA ILE A 98 -1.46 -7.02 2.28
C ILE A 98 -0.61 -7.32 1.05
N ASP A 99 -0.71 -6.48 0.02
CA ASP A 99 0.07 -6.64 -1.22
C ASP A 99 1.52 -6.21 -1.04
N ILE A 100 1.74 -5.14 -0.27
CA ILE A 100 3.02 -4.45 -0.18
C ILE A 100 3.28 -4.02 1.26
N VAL A 101 4.48 -4.28 1.76
CA VAL A 101 5.01 -3.70 2.99
C VAL A 101 6.14 -2.75 2.64
N VAL A 102 6.10 -1.54 3.17
CA VAL A 102 7.17 -0.55 3.06
C VAL A 102 7.77 -0.34 4.43
N THR A 103 9.04 -0.73 4.60
CA THR A 103 9.83 -0.43 5.79
C THR A 103 10.57 0.88 5.54
N THR A 104 10.24 1.92 6.30
CA THR A 104 10.82 3.26 6.11
C THR A 104 12.31 3.26 6.42
N HIS A 105 12.75 2.51 7.44
CA HIS A 105 14.14 2.24 7.75
C HIS A 105 14.31 1.02 8.66
N GLY A 106 15.55 0.57 8.84
CA GLY A 106 15.88 -0.74 9.44
C GLY A 106 15.80 -0.84 10.97
N HIS A 107 15.27 0.15 11.69
CA HIS A 107 15.12 0.03 13.13
C HIS A 107 14.05 -1.00 13.50
N ALA A 108 14.24 -1.65 14.65
CA ALA A 108 13.43 -2.80 15.06
C ALA A 108 11.96 -2.42 15.32
N ASP A 109 11.70 -1.19 15.74
CA ASP A 109 10.35 -0.67 15.96
C ASP A 109 9.59 -0.33 14.67
N HIS A 110 10.27 -0.31 13.52
CA HIS A 110 9.66 -0.14 12.20
C HIS A 110 9.49 -1.48 11.45
N SER A 111 10.40 -2.43 11.67
CA SER A 111 10.54 -3.63 10.84
C SER A 111 10.22 -4.95 11.56
N GLY A 112 9.89 -4.89 12.85
CA GLY A 112 9.84 -6.05 13.74
C GLY A 112 8.82 -7.12 13.34
N ASN A 113 7.66 -6.75 12.79
CA ASN A 113 6.60 -7.72 12.47
C ASN A 113 6.46 -8.01 10.96
N THR A 114 7.49 -7.71 10.16
CA THR A 114 7.50 -7.99 8.71
C THR A 114 7.19 -9.44 8.37
N ASN A 115 7.60 -10.39 9.23
CA ASN A 115 7.35 -11.82 9.06
C ASN A 115 5.86 -12.22 9.07
N ILE A 116 4.97 -11.39 9.62
CA ILE A 116 3.52 -11.66 9.62
C ILE A 116 2.92 -11.47 8.22
N PHE A 117 3.55 -10.64 7.39
CA PHE A 117 3.09 -10.26 6.05
C PHE A 117 3.92 -10.97 4.97
N SER A 118 4.09 -12.29 5.11
CA SER A 118 5.01 -13.10 4.28
C SER A 118 4.66 -13.16 2.79
N ASP A 119 3.39 -12.93 2.44
CA ASP A 119 2.90 -12.95 1.05
C ASP A 119 3.07 -11.60 0.33
N ALA A 120 3.41 -10.53 1.07
CA ALA A 120 3.59 -9.21 0.51
C ALA A 120 4.93 -9.06 -0.25
N ILE A 121 5.00 -8.06 -1.12
CA ILE A 121 6.26 -7.53 -1.64
C ILE A 121 6.80 -6.53 -0.61
N HIS A 122 8.05 -6.70 -0.19
CA HIS A 122 8.68 -5.88 0.85
C HIS A 122 9.66 -4.89 0.22
N TYR A 123 9.43 -3.60 0.44
CA TYR A 123 10.34 -2.51 0.08
C TYR A 123 11.08 -2.02 1.34
N GLN A 124 12.40 -1.95 1.27
CA GLN A 124 13.25 -1.39 2.33
C GLN A 124 14.42 -0.65 1.69
N GLY A 125 14.41 0.68 1.77
CA GLY A 125 15.38 1.51 1.06
C GLY A 125 15.35 1.25 -0.45
N SER A 126 16.52 0.96 -1.02
CA SER A 126 16.63 0.57 -2.44
C SER A 126 16.31 -0.90 -2.73
N ILE A 127 16.24 -1.75 -1.70
CA ILE A 127 16.04 -3.19 -1.83
C ILE A 127 14.55 -3.51 -1.86
N VAL A 128 14.18 -4.42 -2.76
CA VAL A 128 12.85 -5.02 -2.79
C VAL A 128 12.98 -6.54 -2.77
N HIS A 129 12.12 -7.21 -2.00
CA HIS A 129 12.10 -8.66 -1.98
C HIS A 129 10.69 -9.23 -1.87
N HIS A 130 10.55 -10.46 -2.36
CA HIS A 130 9.34 -11.26 -2.21
C HIS A 130 9.74 -12.73 -2.14
N ARG A 131 9.40 -13.38 -1.02
CA ARG A 131 9.88 -14.74 -0.69
C ARG A 131 11.42 -14.77 -0.73
N MET A 132 11.99 -15.71 -1.50
CA MET A 132 13.43 -15.89 -1.61
C MET A 132 14.09 -15.04 -2.71
N LYS A 133 13.33 -14.13 -3.36
CA LYS A 133 13.84 -13.32 -4.48
C LYS A 133 14.09 -11.89 -4.02
N PHE A 134 15.29 -11.41 -4.28
CA PHE A 134 15.73 -10.04 -4.00
C PHE A 134 15.99 -9.31 -5.32
N ASN A 135 15.68 -8.03 -5.36
CA ASN A 135 15.96 -7.14 -6.47
C ASN A 135 16.21 -5.72 -5.94
N PHE A 136 16.63 -4.83 -6.83
CA PHE A 136 16.72 -3.40 -6.56
C PHE A 136 15.52 -2.69 -7.20
N SER A 137 14.87 -1.82 -6.44
CA SER A 137 13.88 -0.91 -7.00
C SER A 137 14.58 0.20 -7.79
N SER A 138 13.82 1.00 -8.54
CA SER A 138 14.38 2.18 -9.21
C SER A 138 14.96 3.20 -8.23
N LEU A 139 14.71 3.08 -6.92
CA LEU A 139 15.41 3.85 -5.90
C LEU A 139 16.89 3.49 -5.83
N PHE A 140 17.42 2.44 -6.43
CA PHE A 140 18.87 2.24 -6.43
C PHE A 140 19.59 3.42 -7.11
N GLU A 141 19.10 3.80 -8.29
CA GLU A 141 19.70 4.87 -9.11
C GLU A 141 18.98 6.22 -8.93
N ASN A 142 17.66 6.18 -8.73
CA ASN A 142 16.83 7.39 -8.70
C ASN A 142 16.50 7.84 -7.27
N ARG A 143 16.01 9.07 -7.15
CA ARG A 143 15.52 9.61 -5.87
C ARG A 143 14.11 9.17 -5.52
N THR A 144 13.34 8.71 -6.50
CA THR A 144 11.91 8.41 -6.35
C THR A 144 11.53 7.14 -7.10
N PHE A 145 10.52 6.44 -6.60
CA PHE A 145 9.92 5.27 -7.25
C PHE A 145 8.42 5.27 -7.00
N SER A 146 7.61 5.10 -8.04
CA SER A 146 6.15 5.07 -7.92
C SER A 146 5.68 3.64 -7.63
N LEU A 147 4.92 3.46 -6.55
CA LEU A 147 4.21 2.21 -6.26
C LEU A 147 2.89 2.13 -7.04
N THR A 148 2.21 3.27 -7.16
CA THR A 148 0.96 3.47 -7.90
C THR A 148 0.98 4.87 -8.54
N LYS A 149 -0.07 5.28 -9.25
CA LYS A 149 -0.16 6.67 -9.75
C LYS A 149 -0.16 7.72 -8.63
N ASN A 150 -0.69 7.37 -7.45
CA ASN A 150 -0.86 8.32 -6.33
C ASN A 150 0.16 8.12 -5.21
N ILE A 151 0.93 7.03 -5.22
CA ILE A 151 1.85 6.68 -4.13
C ILE A 151 3.25 6.55 -4.69
N LYS A 152 4.18 7.31 -4.10
CA LYS A 152 5.61 7.23 -4.41
C LYS A 152 6.45 7.07 -3.14
N LEU A 153 7.53 6.31 -3.28
CA LEU A 153 8.64 6.26 -2.35
C LEU A 153 9.66 7.33 -2.76
N ILE A 154 10.22 8.03 -1.78
CA ILE A 154 11.28 9.02 -1.99
C ILE A 154 12.44 8.73 -1.03
N LYS A 155 13.68 8.85 -1.52
CA LYS A 155 14.87 8.81 -0.66
C LYS A 155 14.89 10.02 0.27
N THR A 156 15.00 9.78 1.57
CA THR A 156 15.07 10.80 2.61
C THR A 156 16.17 10.46 3.62
N PRO A 157 17.42 10.22 3.17
CA PRO A 157 18.50 9.83 4.06
C PRO A 157 18.74 10.91 5.13
N GLY A 158 19.04 10.47 6.34
CA GLY A 158 19.34 11.38 7.45
C GLY A 158 19.48 10.63 8.75
N HIS A 159 18.35 10.12 9.27
CA HIS A 159 18.34 9.34 10.50
C HIS A 159 19.00 7.97 10.28
N THR A 160 18.72 7.33 9.14
CA THR A 160 19.59 6.31 8.55
C THR A 160 19.91 6.62 7.08
N GLN A 161 20.93 5.97 6.53
CA GLN A 161 21.35 6.18 5.15
C GLN A 161 20.34 5.63 4.12
N GLU A 162 19.54 4.64 4.51
CA GLU A 162 18.55 3.97 3.66
C GLU A 162 17.12 4.49 3.87
N ASP A 163 16.95 5.57 4.63
CA ASP A 163 15.63 6.14 4.92
C ASP A 163 14.86 6.46 3.64
N ILE A 164 13.60 6.01 3.62
CA ILE A 164 12.63 6.36 2.60
C ILE A 164 11.34 6.88 3.24
N SER A 165 10.70 7.82 2.56
CA SER A 165 9.36 8.33 2.91
C SER A 165 8.33 7.92 1.86
N VAL A 166 7.11 7.67 2.32
CA VAL A 166 5.95 7.43 1.46
C VAL A 166 5.19 8.73 1.27
N VAL A 167 5.02 9.16 0.01
CA VAL A 167 4.23 10.34 -0.35
C VAL A 167 2.96 9.89 -1.05
N VAL A 168 1.82 10.29 -0.49
CA VAL A 168 0.49 9.97 -1.03
C VAL A 168 -0.16 11.24 -1.59
N LYS A 169 -0.51 11.22 -2.87
CA LYS A 169 -1.28 12.27 -3.52
C LYS A 169 -2.77 12.07 -3.22
N VAL A 170 -3.31 12.96 -2.39
CA VAL A 170 -4.72 12.99 -2.06
C VAL A 170 -5.40 14.02 -2.96
N ILE A 171 -6.27 13.59 -3.88
CA ILE A 171 -7.10 14.53 -4.65
C ILE A 171 -8.13 15.12 -3.69
N LYS A 172 -8.08 16.45 -3.51
CA LYS A 172 -9.07 17.21 -2.75
C LYS A 172 -10.29 17.49 -3.61
#